data_AF-C9W4C7-F1
#
_entry.id   AF-C9W4C7-F1
#
_cell.length_a   1.000
_cell.length_b   1.000
_cell.length_c   1.000
_cell.angle_alpha   90.00
_cell.angle_beta   90.00
_cell.angle_gamma   90.00
#
_symmetry.space_group_name_H-M   'P 1'
#
loop_
_entity.id
_entity.type
_entity.pdbx_description
1 polymer ?
#
loop_
_entity_poly.entity_id
_entity_poly.type
_entity_poly.pdbx_seq_one_letter_code
_entity_poly.pdbx_strand_id
1 'polypeptide(L)' 'MKTLAILLVFLVVVCVFVAQHPAYAACNLQQCWAYCRARHGRYFRRAYCEESICRCVFNNGR' A
#
# COMPACT_ATOMS: atom_id res chain seq x y z
N MET A 1 4.10 -39.53 -4.19
CA MET A 1 4.85 -38.67 -5.16
C MET A 1 3.96 -37.65 -5.89
N LYS A 2 2.74 -38.00 -6.34
CA LYS A 2 1.84 -37.06 -7.05
C LYS A 2 1.41 -35.84 -6.22
N THR A 3 1.16 -36.01 -4.92
CA THR A 3 0.66 -34.96 -4.00
C THR A 3 1.66 -33.82 -3.77
N LEU A 4 2.96 -34.15 -3.68
CA LEU A 4 4.02 -33.14 -3.49
C LEU A 4 4.16 -32.23 -4.72
N ALA A 5 3.99 -32.78 -5.93
CA ALA A 5 4.05 -32.01 -7.15
C ALA A 5 2.90 -30.99 -7.24
N ILE A 6 1.68 -31.37 -6.83
CA ILE A 6 0.52 -30.48 -6.83
C ILE A 6 0.72 -29.32 -5.84
N LEU A 7 1.24 -29.62 -4.64
CA LEU A 7 1.52 -28.60 -3.63
C LEU A 7 2.58 -27.59 -4.10
N LEU A 8 3.64 -28.07 -4.73
CA LEU A 8 4.70 -27.21 -5.28
C LEU A 8 4.15 -26.28 -6.37
N VAL A 9 3.34 -26.80 -7.30
CA VAL A 9 2.73 -25.97 -8.35
C VAL A 9 1.82 -24.89 -7.74
N PHE A 10 1.01 -25.25 -6.75
CA PHE A 10 0.12 -24.31 -6.09
C PHE A 10 0.90 -23.19 -5.39
N LEU A 11 1.99 -23.55 -4.69
CA LEU A 11 2.85 -22.62 -3.98
C LEU A 11 3.55 -21.64 -4.94
N VAL A 12 4.05 -22.14 -6.07
CA VAL A 12 4.66 -21.30 -7.12
C VAL A 12 3.64 -20.31 -7.70
N VAL A 13 2.41 -20.74 -8.00
CA VAL A 13 1.36 -19.85 -8.52
C VAL A 13 1.02 -18.75 -7.52
N VAL A 14 0.88 -19.09 -6.23
CA VAL A 14 0.62 -18.10 -5.17
C VAL A 14 1.77 -17.09 -5.05
N CYS A 15 3.03 -17.55 -5.07
CA CYS A 15 4.19 -16.66 -5.02
C CYS A 15 4.26 -15.71 -6.22
N VAL A 16 4.00 -16.19 -7.43
CA VAL A 16 3.97 -15.37 -8.64
C VAL A 16 2.84 -14.34 -8.57
N PHE A 17 1.66 -14.73 -8.09
CA PHE A 17 0.53 -13.83 -7.93
C PHE A 17 0.83 -12.68 -6.95
N VAL A 18 1.47 -12.99 -5.82
CA VAL A 18 1.90 -11.97 -4.83
C VAL A 18 2.98 -11.05 -5.42
N ALA A 19 3.88 -11.56 -6.25
CA ALA A 19 4.90 -10.76 -6.92
C ALA A 19 4.34 -9.86 -8.03
N GLN A 20 3.32 -10.34 -8.77
CA GLN A 20 2.66 -9.60 -9.86
C GLN A 20 1.63 -8.58 -9.36
N HIS A 21 0.99 -8.86 -8.22
CA HIS A 21 0.17 -7.91 -7.49
C HIS A 21 0.89 -7.50 -6.21
N PRO A 22 1.99 -6.70 -6.30
CA PRO A 22 2.60 -6.16 -5.11
C PRO A 22 1.57 -5.23 -4.50
N ALA A 23 0.86 -5.73 -3.48
CA ALA A 23 -0.43 -5.20 -3.06
C ALA A 23 -0.44 -3.67 -2.89
N TYR A 24 0.68 -3.02 -2.56
CA TYR A 24 0.75 -1.58 -2.32
C TYR A 24 2.15 -0.98 -2.56
N ALA A 25 2.89 -1.40 -3.60
CA ALA A 25 4.31 -1.00 -3.74
C ALA A 25 4.57 0.44 -4.23
N ALA A 26 3.54 1.26 -4.41
CA ALA A 26 3.75 2.60 -4.94
C ALA A 26 3.62 3.71 -3.88
N CYS A 27 2.84 3.48 -2.82
CA CYS A 27 2.69 4.44 -1.74
C CYS A 27 2.38 3.73 -0.43
N ASN A 28 3.33 3.82 0.51
CA ASN A 28 3.13 3.33 1.87
C ASN A 28 2.16 4.28 2.58
N LEU A 29 0.90 3.87 2.70
CA LEU A 29 -0.16 4.67 3.31
C LEU A 29 0.21 5.12 4.73
N GLN A 30 0.89 4.26 5.50
CA GLN A 30 1.29 4.58 6.87
C GLN A 30 2.35 5.68 6.91
N GLN A 31 3.36 5.61 6.04
CA GLN A 31 4.35 6.68 5.88
C GLN A 31 3.72 7.96 5.34
N CYS A 32 2.85 7.86 4.34
CA CYS A 32 2.14 8.99 3.76
C CYS A 32 1.31 9.73 4.82
N TRP A 33 0.58 8.97 5.64
CA TRP A 33 -0.24 9.52 6.68
C TRP A 33 0.59 10.18 7.79
N ALA A 34 1.68 9.55 8.22
CA ALA A 34 2.61 10.15 9.18
C ALA A 34 3.22 11.46 8.66
N TYR A 35 3.63 11.49 7.39
CA TYR A 35 4.15 12.67 6.71
C TYR A 35 3.11 13.81 6.65
N CYS A 36 1.91 13.53 6.16
CA CYS A 36 0.85 14.53 6.05
C CYS A 36 0.42 15.08 7.40
N ARG A 37 0.35 14.23 8.42
CA ARG A 37 0.05 14.63 9.79
C ARG A 37 1.14 15.53 10.37
N ALA A 38 2.41 15.20 10.16
CA ALA A 38 3.53 16.02 10.62
C ALA A 38 3.56 17.39 9.91
N ARG A 39 3.23 17.43 8.61
CA ARG A 39 3.24 18.66 7.80
C ARG A 39 2.07 19.60 8.09
N HIS A 40 0.86 19.07 8.26
CA HIS A 40 -0.36 19.88 8.40
C HIS A 40 -0.91 19.97 9.83
N GLY A 41 -0.38 19.16 10.76
CA GLY A 41 -0.72 19.21 12.17
C GLY A 41 -2.23 19.18 12.44
N ARG A 42 -2.74 20.20 13.13
CA ARG A 42 -4.16 20.33 13.49
C ARG A 42 -5.11 20.49 12.29
N TYR A 43 -4.59 20.89 11.13
CA TYR A 43 -5.38 21.08 9.92
C TYR A 43 -5.50 19.80 9.09
N PHE A 44 -4.76 18.74 9.44
CA PHE A 44 -4.80 17.47 8.73
C PHE A 44 -6.17 16.79 8.83
N ARG A 45 -6.73 16.34 7.70
CA ARG A 45 -8.01 15.62 7.64
C ARG A 45 -7.84 14.16 7.25
N ARG A 46 -7.15 13.91 6.13
CA ARG A 46 -6.91 12.56 5.61
C ARG A 46 -5.67 12.53 4.73
N ALA A 47 -5.06 11.37 4.62
CA ALA A 47 -4.03 11.08 3.64
C ALA A 47 -4.45 9.83 2.86
N TYR A 48 -4.18 9.81 1.57
CA TYR A 48 -4.42 8.64 0.73
C TYR A 48 -3.36 8.53 -0.35
N CYS A 49 -3.22 7.31 -0.87
CA CYS A 49 -2.34 7.01 -1.97
C CYS A 49 -3.15 7.08 -3.26
N GLU A 50 -2.80 8.03 -4.13
CA GLU A 50 -3.29 8.10 -5.50
C GLU A 50 -2.22 7.44 -6.37
N GLU A 51 -2.42 6.15 -6.67
CA GLU A 51 -1.41 5.29 -7.30
C GLU A 51 -0.10 5.25 -6.48
N SER A 52 0.95 5.91 -6.97
CA SER A 52 2.27 6.06 -6.35
C SER A 52 2.44 7.35 -5.54
N ILE A 53 1.46 8.25 -5.57
CA ILE A 53 1.58 9.60 -5.04
C ILE A 53 0.85 9.71 -3.71
N CYS A 54 1.55 10.17 -2.68
CA CYS A 54 0.95 10.53 -1.41
C CYS A 54 0.19 11.86 -1.53
N ARG A 55 -1.12 11.85 -1.25
CA ARG A 55 -1.97 13.04 -1.21
C ARG A 55 -2.38 13.36 0.22
N CYS A 56 -2.14 14.61 0.63
CA CYS A 56 -2.58 15.14 1.91
C CYS A 56 -3.82 16.03 1.71
N VAL A 57 -4.87 15.74 2.46
CA VAL A 57 -6.04 16.62 2.56
C VAL A 57 -5.99 17.32 3.90
N PHE A 58 -6.03 18.64 3.85
CA PHE A 58 -5.97 19.51 5.01
C PHE A 58 -6.97 20.65 4.85
N ASN A 59 -7.50 21.15 5.96
CA ASN A 59 -8.32 22.35 5.95
C ASN A 59 -7.40 23.57 5.87
N ASN A 60 -7.44 24.30 4.75
CA ASN A 60 -7.01 25.70 4.75
C ASN A 60 -8.03 26.45 5.61
N GLY A 61 -7.65 26.88 6.81
CA GLY A 61 -8.53 27.62 7.72
C GLY A 61 -8.83 29.03 7.21
N ARG A 62 -9.45 29.14 6.04
CA ARG A 62 -9.96 30.38 5.44
C ARG A 62 -11.48 30.38 5.51
#